data_AF-A0A1I7SJ60-F1
#
_entry.id   AF-A0A1I7SJ60-F1
#
_cell.length_a   1.000
_cell.length_b   1.000
_cell.length_c   1.000
_cell.angle_alpha   90.00
_cell.angle_beta   90.00
_cell.angle_gamma   90.00
#
_symmetry.space_group_name_H-M   'P 1'
#
loop_
_entity.id
_entity.type
_entity.pdbx_description
1 polymer ?
#
loop_
_entity_poly.entity_id
_entity_poly.type
_entity_poly.pdbx_seq_one_letter_code
_entity_poly.pdbx_strand_id
1 'polypeptide(L)'
;MLALNFQTPGLPMQMNQALFEENGRCGYVLKSSCVRNRNHKMSVHDRTILSADSLEICVHSLQFVNLLVARYRNSLRFQIAMDLYDLPNDTIRDQFATPLMASADGGFNVFFVRKFTKFHKIIKPEHAMLHIRLLDEYGEELGQRFLAVHKVQAGYHHVILRNKNDRNECPVSVFVQFKVQTYVPAYQAELRENYVSPLRNKKEKAVCRENNDGSVAWKMKAIERDPEG
;
A
#
# COMPACT_ATOMS: atom_id res chain seq x y z
N MET A 1 10.41 24.03 -10.11
CA MET A 1 10.39 24.11 -8.64
C MET A 1 8.94 24.33 -8.23
N LEU A 2 8.44 23.60 -7.23
CA LEU A 2 7.09 23.80 -6.68
C LEU A 2 7.25 24.53 -5.35
N ALA A 3 6.67 25.73 -5.25
CA ALA A 3 6.75 26.54 -4.04
C ALA A 3 5.47 26.39 -3.21
N LEU A 4 5.63 26.35 -1.89
CA LEU A 4 4.53 26.25 -0.92
C LEU A 4 4.74 27.26 0.21
N ASN A 5 3.66 27.65 0.87
CA ASN A 5 3.70 28.54 2.02
C ASN A 5 4.04 27.75 3.30
N PHE A 6 5.30 27.79 3.74
CA PHE A 6 5.78 27.09 4.96
C PHE A 6 5.11 27.56 6.26
N GLN A 7 4.51 28.75 6.26
CA GLN A 7 3.79 29.30 7.41
C GLN A 7 2.42 28.66 7.64
N THR A 8 1.85 28.01 6.63
CA THR A 8 0.50 27.43 6.68
C THR A 8 0.59 25.91 6.77
N PRO A 9 0.35 25.31 7.96
CA PRO A 9 0.25 23.86 8.07
C PRO A 9 -1.01 23.39 7.34
N GLY A 10 -0.88 22.34 6.55
CA GLY A 10 -2.00 21.76 5.80
C GLY A 10 -1.54 20.56 4.99
N LEU A 11 -2.49 19.85 4.38
CA LEU A 11 -2.22 18.68 3.54
C LEU A 11 -1.04 18.84 2.56
N PRO A 12 -0.96 19.91 1.74
CA PRO A 12 0.17 20.05 0.79
C PRO A 12 1.52 20.22 1.51
N MET A 13 1.54 20.89 2.66
CA MET A 13 2.76 21.04 3.44
C MET A 13 3.20 19.72 4.08
N GLN A 14 2.25 18.94 4.59
CA GLN A 14 2.51 17.65 5.21
C GLN A 14 3.03 16.63 4.19
N MET A 15 2.44 16.60 2.99
CA MET A 15 2.96 15.80 1.86
C MET A 15 4.37 16.24 1.47
N ASN A 16 4.60 17.55 1.39
CA ASN A 16 5.90 18.11 1.04
C ASN A 16 6.98 17.72 2.06
N GLN A 17 6.67 17.81 3.36
CA GLN A 17 7.57 17.41 4.43
C GLN A 17 7.87 15.91 4.37
N ALA A 18 6.86 15.07 4.13
CA ALA A 18 7.05 13.63 3.99
C ALA A 18 7.86 13.24 2.75
N LEU A 19 7.66 13.93 1.63
CA LEU A 19 8.40 13.69 0.38
C LEU A 19 9.88 14.05 0.55
N PHE A 20 10.18 15.20 1.16
CA PHE A 20 11.55 15.64 1.40
C PHE A 20 12.19 15.08 2.66
N GLU A 21 11.46 14.29 3.45
CA GLU A 21 12.08 13.43 4.45
C GLU A 21 12.92 12.33 3.80
N GLU A 22 12.55 11.93 2.58
CA GLU A 22 13.28 10.94 1.83
C GLU A 22 14.70 11.41 1.48
N ASN A 23 15.56 10.44 1.14
CA ASN A 23 16.92 10.71 0.69
C ASN A 23 17.75 11.53 1.71
N GLY A 24 17.60 11.22 3.00
CA GLY A 24 18.40 11.83 4.07
C GLY A 24 18.10 13.33 4.30
N ARG A 25 16.88 13.80 3.98
CA ARG A 25 16.46 15.20 4.19
C ARG A 25 17.29 16.24 3.42
N CYS A 26 17.87 15.86 2.30
CA CYS A 26 18.66 16.78 1.47
C CYS A 26 17.82 17.79 0.68
N GLY A 27 16.49 17.66 0.67
CA GLY A 27 15.60 18.54 -0.11
C GLY A 27 15.54 18.19 -1.61
N TYR A 28 16.13 17.07 -2.02
CA TYR A 28 16.09 16.58 -3.40
C TYR A 28 15.61 15.13 -3.48
N VAL A 29 14.59 14.91 -4.31
CA VAL A 29 14.08 13.57 -4.65
C VAL A 29 14.29 13.31 -6.13
N LEU A 30 14.89 12.17 -6.45
CA LEU A 30 15.15 11.79 -7.82
C LEU A 30 13.83 11.40 -8.51
N LYS A 31 13.55 12.01 -9.66
CA LYS A 31 12.39 11.64 -10.47
C LYS A 31 12.53 10.21 -11.00
N SER A 32 11.38 9.54 -11.15
CA SER A 32 11.24 8.23 -11.79
C SER A 32 11.99 8.15 -13.12
N SER A 33 12.52 6.98 -13.44
CA SER A 33 13.24 6.73 -14.71
C SER A 33 12.38 7.09 -15.92
N CYS A 34 11.09 6.76 -15.87
CA CYS A 34 10.12 7.03 -16.92
C CYS A 34 9.90 8.52 -17.21
N VAL A 35 10.06 9.39 -16.20
CA VAL A 35 9.94 10.86 -16.38
C VAL A 35 11.27 11.49 -16.79
N ARG A 36 12.39 10.84 -16.46
CA ARG A 36 13.75 11.30 -16.82
C ARG A 36 14.12 10.96 -18.27
N ASN A 37 13.63 9.83 -18.77
CA ASN A 37 13.99 9.31 -20.08
C ASN A 37 13.33 10.12 -21.21
N ARG A 38 14.13 10.85 -21.99
CA ARG A 38 13.64 11.68 -23.13
C ARG A 38 12.96 10.87 -24.23
N ASN A 39 13.34 9.60 -24.38
CA ASN A 39 12.78 8.67 -25.37
C ASN A 39 11.39 8.15 -24.97
N HIS A 40 11.02 8.27 -23.69
CA HIS A 40 9.76 7.77 -23.18
C HIS A 40 8.84 8.95 -22.85
N LYS A 41 7.79 9.14 -23.67
CA LYS A 41 6.77 10.17 -23.42
C LYS A 41 5.72 9.60 -22.46
N MET A 42 5.90 9.87 -21.17
CA MET A 42 4.86 9.59 -20.17
C MET A 42 3.80 10.69 -20.17
N SER A 43 2.54 10.33 -20.40
CA SER A 43 1.42 11.22 -20.11
C SER A 43 0.90 10.97 -18.69
N VAL A 44 0.53 12.05 -18.00
CA VAL A 44 -0.04 12.04 -16.64
C VAL A 44 -1.37 11.28 -16.61
N HIS A 45 -2.11 11.33 -17.72
CA HIS A 45 -3.40 10.68 -17.86
C HIS A 45 -3.30 9.29 -18.48
N ASP A 46 -2.10 8.86 -18.86
CA ASP A 46 -1.91 7.55 -19.48
C ASP A 46 -2.06 6.44 -18.44
N ARG A 47 -2.86 5.45 -18.82
CA ARG A 47 -3.17 4.26 -18.01
C ARG A 47 -2.39 3.04 -18.46
N THR A 48 -1.42 3.19 -19.38
CA THR A 48 -0.50 2.12 -19.76
C THR A 48 0.18 1.55 -18.52
N ILE A 49 -0.08 0.27 -18.26
CA ILE A 49 0.43 -0.46 -17.10
C ILE A 49 1.81 -0.98 -17.46
N LEU A 50 2.87 -0.22 -17.15
CA LEU A 50 4.24 -0.72 -17.30
C LEU A 50 4.61 -1.64 -16.13
N SER A 51 4.32 -1.19 -14.91
CA SER A 51 4.47 -1.95 -13.66
C SER A 51 3.55 -1.33 -12.62
N ALA A 52 2.41 -1.97 -12.37
CA ALA A 52 1.47 -1.54 -11.35
C ALA A 52 1.58 -2.45 -10.12
N ASP A 53 1.31 -1.87 -8.95
CA ASP A 53 1.30 -2.59 -7.69
C ASP A 53 -0.13 -2.65 -7.11
N SER A 54 -0.35 -3.66 -6.27
CA SER A 54 -1.52 -3.79 -5.42
C SER A 54 -1.04 -3.80 -3.97
N LEU A 55 -1.68 -2.96 -3.16
CA LEU A 55 -1.36 -2.81 -1.75
C LEU A 55 -2.59 -3.21 -0.92
N GLU A 56 -2.42 -4.17 -0.02
CA GLU A 56 -3.42 -4.51 0.99
C GLU A 56 -2.89 -4.14 2.38
N ILE A 57 -3.73 -3.47 3.17
CA ILE A 57 -3.38 -2.97 4.50
C ILE A 57 -4.40 -3.48 5.51
N CYS A 58 -3.93 -4.09 6.58
CA CYS A 58 -4.75 -4.48 7.72
C CYS A 58 -4.25 -3.74 8.97
N VAL A 59 -5.13 -2.96 9.59
CA VAL A 59 -4.85 -2.28 10.84
C VAL A 59 -5.19 -3.23 11.99
N HIS A 60 -4.23 -3.49 12.87
CA HIS A 60 -4.40 -4.44 13.98
C HIS A 60 -4.66 -3.72 15.29
N SER A 61 -3.80 -2.79 15.65
CA SER A 61 -3.91 -2.06 16.91
C SER A 61 -3.35 -0.65 16.82
N LEU A 62 -3.74 0.19 17.75
CA LEU A 62 -3.21 1.53 17.95
C LEU A 62 -2.78 1.66 19.41
N GLN A 63 -1.58 2.20 19.62
CA GLN A 63 -0.91 2.23 20.92
C GLN A 63 -0.64 3.67 21.37
N PHE A 64 -0.79 3.91 22.68
CA PHE A 64 -0.49 5.17 23.37
C PHE A 64 -1.26 6.40 22.87
N VAL A 65 -2.51 6.22 22.44
CA VAL A 65 -3.38 7.31 21.97
C VAL A 65 -3.69 8.31 23.07
N ASN A 66 -3.75 7.85 24.31
CA ASN A 66 -3.95 8.68 25.49
C ASN A 66 -3.03 9.92 25.56
N LEU A 67 -1.81 9.84 25.01
CA LEU A 67 -0.87 10.96 24.95
C LEU A 67 -1.29 12.06 23.99
N LEU A 68 -2.02 11.73 22.91
CA LEU A 68 -2.61 12.72 22.01
C LEU A 68 -3.90 13.30 22.59
N VAL A 69 -4.72 12.45 23.19
CA VAL A 69 -6.01 12.79 23.81
C VAL A 69 -5.82 13.81 24.92
N ALA A 70 -4.85 13.58 25.82
CA ALA A 70 -4.52 14.49 26.90
C ALA A 70 -4.15 15.92 26.43
N ARG A 71 -3.71 16.07 25.17
CA ARG A 71 -3.34 17.37 24.59
C ARG A 71 -4.48 18.06 23.85
N TYR A 72 -5.38 17.31 23.21
CA TYR A 72 -6.39 17.88 22.32
C TYR A 72 -7.80 17.90 22.95
N ARG A 73 -8.33 16.74 23.39
CA ARG A 73 -9.66 16.59 24.01
C ARG A 73 -9.75 15.27 24.77
N ASN A 74 -10.56 15.21 25.82
CA ASN A 74 -10.85 14.00 26.61
C ASN A 74 -11.72 12.94 25.90
N SER A 75 -11.79 12.91 24.57
CA SER A 75 -12.53 11.87 23.85
C SER A 75 -11.64 10.66 23.60
N LEU A 76 -12.13 9.47 23.93
CA LEU A 76 -11.44 8.20 23.75
C LEU A 76 -11.94 7.42 22.53
N ARG A 77 -12.57 8.12 21.58
CA ARG A 77 -13.17 7.53 20.38
C ARG A 77 -12.41 7.97 19.14
N PHE A 78 -11.85 7.01 18.40
CA PHE A 78 -11.01 7.29 17.25
C PHE A 78 -11.35 6.43 16.05
N GLN A 79 -10.99 6.94 14.89
CA GLN A 79 -11.13 6.28 13.61
C GLN A 79 -9.80 6.39 12.85
N ILE A 80 -9.38 5.31 12.20
CA ILE A 80 -8.22 5.34 11.30
C ILE A 80 -8.74 5.40 9.87
N ALA A 81 -8.37 6.46 9.17
CA ALA A 81 -8.63 6.65 7.75
C ALA A 81 -7.34 6.44 6.96
N MET A 82 -7.47 5.91 5.75
CA MET A 82 -6.35 5.65 4.85
C MET A 82 -6.69 6.18 3.46
N ASP A 83 -5.82 7.03 2.93
CA ASP A 83 -5.94 7.60 1.59
C ASP A 83 -4.72 7.26 0.76
N LEU A 84 -4.92 7.18 -0.54
CA LEU A 84 -3.87 7.01 -1.52
C LEU A 84 -3.82 8.25 -2.40
N TYR A 85 -2.69 8.95 -2.35
CA TYR A 85 -2.41 10.07 -3.23
C TYR A 85 -1.49 9.61 -4.34
N ASP A 86 -1.94 9.74 -5.58
CA ASP A 86 -1.17 9.39 -6.77
C ASP A 86 -1.49 10.43 -7.86
N LEU A 87 -1.50 10.04 -9.12
CA LEU A 87 -1.99 10.83 -10.23
C LEU A 87 -3.45 11.29 -9.98
N PRO A 88 -3.89 12.40 -10.63
CA PRO A 88 -5.21 12.98 -10.39
C PRO A 88 -6.37 11.99 -10.52
N ASN A 89 -6.27 11.05 -11.47
CA ASN A 89 -7.32 10.06 -11.74
C ASN A 89 -7.23 8.81 -10.85
N ASP A 90 -6.10 8.59 -10.19
CA ASP A 90 -5.81 7.38 -9.41
C ASP A 90 -5.80 7.68 -7.89
N THR A 91 -6.04 8.94 -7.52
CA THR A 91 -6.14 9.37 -6.12
C THR A 91 -7.43 8.83 -5.48
N ILE A 92 -7.30 8.16 -4.34
CA ILE A 92 -8.40 7.60 -3.57
C ILE A 92 -8.43 8.27 -2.20
N ARG A 93 -9.53 8.98 -1.89
CA ARG A 93 -9.71 9.71 -0.63
C ARG A 93 -11.00 9.34 0.06
N ASP A 94 -10.97 9.28 1.38
CA ASP A 94 -12.11 9.11 2.29
C ASP A 94 -12.96 7.84 2.02
N GLN A 95 -12.41 6.86 1.28
CA GLN A 95 -13.07 5.60 0.97
C GLN A 95 -12.80 4.52 2.02
N PHE A 96 -11.61 4.55 2.62
CA PHE A 96 -11.17 3.53 3.57
C PHE A 96 -11.03 4.15 4.95
N ALA A 97 -12.03 3.90 5.80
CA ALA A 97 -11.97 4.23 7.20
C ALA A 97 -12.43 3.04 8.05
N THR A 98 -11.76 2.82 9.17
CA THR A 98 -12.22 1.85 10.18
C THR A 98 -13.53 2.33 10.80
N PRO A 99 -14.34 1.47 11.43
CA PRO A 99 -15.41 1.96 12.30
C PRO A 99 -14.83 2.82 13.44
N LEU A 100 -15.65 3.73 13.97
CA LEU A 100 -15.30 4.50 15.16
C LEU A 100 -15.16 3.56 16.35
N MET A 101 -13.99 3.52 16.95
CA MET A 101 -13.65 2.64 18.08
C MET A 101 -13.50 3.46 19.35
N ALA A 102 -14.10 3.00 20.45
CA ALA A 102 -13.85 3.53 21.78
C ALA A 102 -12.75 2.70 22.46
N SER A 103 -11.80 3.36 23.13
CA SER A 103 -10.81 2.66 23.95
C SER A 103 -11.42 2.24 25.29
N ALA A 104 -11.36 0.95 25.60
CA ALA A 104 -11.74 0.43 26.91
C ALA A 104 -10.68 0.73 27.99
N ASP A 105 -9.39 0.70 27.61
CA ASP A 105 -8.25 0.84 28.51
C ASP A 105 -7.73 2.29 28.60
N GLY A 106 -8.60 3.29 28.51
CA GLY A 106 -8.20 4.69 28.66
C GLY A 106 -7.24 5.22 27.58
N GLY A 107 -7.16 4.57 26.42
CA GLY A 107 -6.36 5.01 25.27
C GLY A 107 -4.96 4.39 25.18
N PHE A 108 -4.60 3.43 26.02
CA PHE A 108 -3.28 2.76 25.96
C PHE A 108 -3.17 1.80 24.78
N ASN A 109 -4.14 0.92 24.62
CA ASN A 109 -4.22 -0.03 23.51
C ASN A 109 -5.64 -0.06 22.95
N VAL A 110 -5.76 0.07 21.63
CA VAL A 110 -7.03 -0.06 20.90
C VAL A 110 -6.85 -1.12 19.84
N PHE A 111 -7.69 -2.15 19.85
CA PHE A 111 -7.66 -3.21 18.86
C PHE A 111 -8.72 -3.00 17.79
N PHE A 112 -8.35 -3.20 16.53
CA PHE A 112 -9.25 -3.08 15.40
C PHE A 112 -9.66 -4.46 14.88
N VAL A 113 -10.84 -4.51 14.26
CA VAL A 113 -11.27 -5.70 13.53
C VAL A 113 -10.32 -5.91 12.35
N ARG A 114 -9.75 -7.11 12.26
CA ARG A 114 -8.82 -7.50 11.20
C ARG A 114 -9.52 -7.54 9.85
N LYS A 115 -9.54 -6.40 9.17
CA LYS A 115 -10.08 -6.24 7.82
C LYS A 115 -9.00 -5.69 6.91
N PHE A 116 -8.72 -6.41 5.82
CA PHE A 116 -7.83 -5.91 4.78
C PHE A 116 -8.56 -4.88 3.93
N THR A 117 -7.97 -3.69 3.84
CA THR A 117 -8.32 -2.65 2.88
C THR A 117 -7.42 -2.82 1.66
N LYS A 118 -8.00 -2.89 0.47
CA LYS A 118 -7.29 -3.24 -0.76
C LYS A 118 -7.27 -2.07 -1.74
N PHE A 119 -6.07 -1.59 -2.04
CA PHE A 119 -5.79 -0.70 -3.14
C PHE A 119 -5.41 -1.56 -4.35
N HIS A 120 -6.39 -1.79 -5.23
CA HIS A 120 -6.26 -2.84 -6.24
C HIS A 120 -5.25 -2.50 -7.33
N LYS A 121 -5.22 -1.26 -7.82
CA LYS A 121 -4.44 -0.87 -8.98
C LYS A 121 -3.74 0.46 -8.73
N ILE A 122 -2.46 0.41 -8.41
CA ILE A 122 -1.58 1.57 -8.27
C ILE A 122 -0.69 1.60 -9.50
N ILE A 123 -0.96 2.52 -10.44
CA ILE A 123 -0.31 2.51 -11.76
C ILE A 123 1.15 2.95 -11.66
N LYS A 124 1.45 3.93 -10.80
CA LYS A 124 2.80 4.50 -10.64
C LYS A 124 3.19 4.51 -9.15
N PRO A 125 3.62 3.37 -8.58
CA PRO A 125 3.95 3.27 -7.15
C PRO A 125 5.08 4.22 -6.71
N GLU A 126 5.94 4.65 -7.63
CA GLU A 126 7.00 5.64 -7.37
C GLU A 126 6.47 7.05 -7.06
N HIS A 127 5.29 7.40 -7.56
CA HIS A 127 4.63 8.70 -7.31
C HIS A 127 3.55 8.62 -6.24
N ALA A 128 3.07 7.40 -5.96
CA ALA A 128 2.01 7.18 -4.99
C ALA A 128 2.51 7.31 -3.54
N MET A 129 1.75 8.02 -2.72
CA MET A 129 1.93 8.17 -1.27
C MET A 129 0.68 7.69 -0.55
N LEU A 130 0.86 6.77 0.39
CA LEU A 130 -0.15 6.32 1.33
C LEU A 130 -0.21 7.30 2.50
N HIS A 131 -1.40 7.77 2.84
CA HIS A 131 -1.66 8.64 3.99
C HIS A 131 -2.49 7.89 5.02
N ILE A 132 -1.93 7.67 6.19
CA ILE A 132 -2.61 7.07 7.33
C ILE A 132 -2.96 8.21 8.29
N ARG A 133 -4.25 8.39 8.58
CA ARG A 133 -4.77 9.44 9.45
C ARG A 133 -5.47 8.85 10.65
N LEU A 134 -5.21 9.42 11.81
CA LEU A 134 -5.94 9.18 13.05
C LEU A 134 -6.90 10.35 13.27
N LEU A 135 -8.20 10.04 13.18
CA LEU A 135 -9.29 10.99 13.33
C LEU A 135 -9.96 10.81 14.69
N ASP A 136 -10.35 11.92 15.29
CA ASP A 136 -11.25 11.96 16.44
C ASP A 136 -12.71 11.71 16.01
N GLU A 137 -13.62 11.52 16.97
CA GLU A 137 -15.07 11.38 16.71
C GLU A 137 -15.69 12.58 15.99
N TYR A 138 -15.05 13.75 16.07
CA TYR A 138 -15.46 14.98 15.40
C TYR A 138 -14.82 15.14 14.01
N GLY A 139 -14.02 14.19 13.55
CA GLY A 139 -13.33 14.24 12.26
C GLY A 139 -12.06 15.10 12.23
N GLU A 140 -11.58 15.56 13.40
CA GLU A 140 -10.31 16.28 13.51
C GLU A 140 -9.11 15.30 13.46
N GLU A 141 -8.08 15.67 12.72
CA GLU A 141 -6.84 14.89 12.60
C GLU A 141 -5.97 15.08 13.86
N LEU A 142 -5.87 14.03 14.67
CA LEU A 142 -5.03 13.98 15.87
C LEU A 142 -3.58 13.63 15.53
N GLY A 143 -3.38 12.81 14.51
CA GLY A 143 -2.07 12.36 14.07
C GLY A 143 -2.14 11.75 12.69
N GLN A 144 -1.03 11.79 11.98
CA GLN A 144 -0.97 11.32 10.60
C GLN A 144 0.41 10.82 10.21
N ARG A 145 0.49 10.03 9.15
CA ARG A 145 1.76 9.60 8.55
C ARG A 145 1.59 9.40 7.05
N PHE A 146 2.50 9.99 6.28
CA PHE A 146 2.65 9.70 4.86
C PHE A 146 3.77 8.67 4.66
N LEU A 147 3.52 7.69 3.79
CA LEU A 147 4.45 6.63 3.41
C LEU A 147 4.49 6.53 1.89
N ALA A 148 5.68 6.59 1.28
CA ALA A 148 5.79 6.38 -0.15
C ALA A 148 5.58 4.90 -0.48
N VAL A 149 4.66 4.60 -1.41
CA VAL A 149 4.23 3.23 -1.70
C VAL A 149 5.39 2.35 -2.15
N HIS A 150 6.28 2.88 -2.99
CA HIS A 150 7.47 2.16 -3.48
C HIS A 150 8.47 1.75 -2.37
N LYS A 151 8.36 2.30 -1.15
CA LYS A 151 9.20 1.94 0.01
C LYS A 151 8.49 1.10 1.06
N VAL A 152 7.18 0.86 0.89
CA VAL A 152 6.42 0.04 1.84
C VAL A 152 6.91 -1.40 1.74
N GLN A 153 7.34 -1.96 2.87
CA GLN A 153 7.72 -3.36 2.96
C GLN A 153 6.53 -4.20 3.42
N ALA A 154 6.37 -5.39 2.83
CA ALA A 154 5.37 -6.35 3.29
C ALA A 154 5.70 -6.85 4.71
N GLY A 155 4.69 -7.33 5.43
CA GLY A 155 4.81 -7.84 6.80
C GLY A 155 4.16 -6.93 7.84
N TYR A 156 4.50 -7.17 9.11
CA TYR A 156 3.97 -6.44 10.26
C TYR A 156 4.90 -5.30 10.65
N HIS A 157 4.37 -4.08 10.76
CA HIS A 157 5.15 -2.88 11.01
C HIS A 157 4.42 -1.95 11.99
N HIS A 158 5.21 -1.24 12.81
CA HIS A 158 4.72 -0.11 13.59
C HIS A 158 4.90 1.18 12.80
N VAL A 159 3.81 1.90 12.58
CA VAL A 159 3.80 3.20 11.93
C VAL A 159 3.65 4.27 13.00
N ILE A 160 4.72 5.00 13.25
CA ILE A 160 4.74 6.12 14.21
C ILE A 160 3.99 7.30 13.60
N LEU A 161 3.03 7.84 14.36
CA LEU A 161 2.23 8.99 13.93
C LEU A 161 2.98 10.31 14.13
N ARG A 162 2.57 11.32 13.38
CA ARG A 162 3.10 12.68 13.42
C ARG A 162 2.02 13.71 13.55
N ASN A 163 2.40 14.88 14.05
CA ASN A 163 1.50 16.03 14.13
C ASN A 163 1.32 16.71 12.76
N LYS A 164 0.47 17.72 12.69
CA LYS A 164 0.24 18.60 11.53
C LYS A 164 1.52 19.30 11.04
N ASN A 165 2.53 19.44 11.91
CA ASN A 165 3.85 20.03 11.60
C ASN A 165 4.92 18.98 11.27
N ASP A 166 4.53 17.72 11.00
CA ASP A 166 5.41 16.58 10.68
C ASP A 166 6.47 16.27 11.76
N ARG A 167 6.20 16.69 13.00
CA ARG A 167 6.98 16.28 14.17
C ARG A 167 6.51 14.91 14.64
N ASN A 168 7.45 14.04 14.97
CA ASN A 168 7.18 12.71 15.50
C ASN A 168 6.42 12.81 16.83
N GLU A 169 5.27 12.14 16.93
CA GLU A 169 4.51 11.99 18.18
C GLU A 169 4.81 10.61 18.80
N CYS A 170 6.09 10.25 18.88
CA CYS A 170 6.53 9.04 19.58
C CYS A 170 6.16 9.17 21.07
N PRO A 171 5.51 8.17 21.71
CA PRO A 171 5.40 6.75 21.34
C PRO A 171 4.12 6.33 20.59
N VAL A 172 3.29 7.25 20.10
CA VAL A 172 2.01 6.90 19.47
C VAL A 172 2.25 6.21 18.12
N SER A 173 1.76 4.97 18.00
CA SER A 173 1.97 4.17 16.80
C SER A 173 0.76 3.32 16.43
N VAL A 174 0.57 3.14 15.12
CA VAL A 174 -0.41 2.21 14.54
C VAL A 174 0.34 0.93 14.15
N PHE A 175 -0.11 -0.20 14.65
CA PHE A 175 0.38 -1.51 14.23
C PHE A 175 -0.41 -1.99 13.01
N VAL A 176 0.28 -2.15 11.89
CA VAL A 176 -0.31 -2.48 10.59
C VAL A 176 0.40 -3.67 9.96
N GLN A 177 -0.35 -4.40 9.14
CA GLN A 177 0.20 -5.44 8.27
C GLN A 177 0.04 -5.01 6.82
N PHE A 178 1.17 -4.89 6.13
CA PHE A 178 1.22 -4.62 4.69
C PHE A 178 1.36 -5.92 3.91
N LYS A 179 0.57 -6.08 2.86
CA LYS A 179 0.82 -7.06 1.80
C LYS A 179 0.99 -6.30 0.49
N VAL A 180 2.22 -6.31 -0.02
CA VAL A 180 2.59 -5.69 -1.29
C VAL A 180 2.68 -6.78 -2.34
N GLN A 181 1.97 -6.63 -3.44
CA GLN A 181 1.99 -7.57 -4.57
C GLN A 181 2.00 -6.79 -5.88
N THR A 182 2.61 -7.34 -6.92
CA THR A 182 2.48 -6.78 -8.27
C THR A 182 1.04 -6.96 -8.75
N TYR A 183 0.46 -5.91 -9.31
CA TYR A 183 -0.85 -5.96 -9.92
C TYR A 183 -0.83 -6.86 -11.16
N VAL A 184 -1.70 -7.86 -11.16
CA VAL A 184 -1.92 -8.73 -12.32
C VAL A 184 -3.39 -8.63 -12.70
N PRO A 185 -3.71 -8.24 -13.95
CA PRO A 185 -5.08 -8.28 -14.45
C PRO A 185 -5.68 -9.69 -14.37
N ALA A 186 -6.99 -9.79 -14.12
CA ALA A 186 -7.67 -11.08 -13.93
C ALA A 186 -7.46 -12.05 -15.12
N TYR A 187 -7.44 -11.53 -16.35
CA TYR A 187 -7.24 -12.34 -17.56
C TYR A 187 -5.82 -12.95 -17.68
N GLN A 188 -4.85 -12.47 -16.91
CA GLN A 188 -3.47 -13.00 -16.89
C GLN A 188 -3.15 -13.78 -15.61
N ALA A 189 -4.14 -14.09 -14.76
CA ALA A 189 -3.90 -14.78 -13.51
C ALA A 189 -3.28 -16.17 -13.73
N GLU A 190 -3.80 -16.95 -14.68
CA GLU A 190 -3.26 -18.26 -15.03
C GLU A 190 -1.83 -18.16 -15.57
N LEU A 191 -1.57 -17.15 -16.40
CA LEU A 191 -0.24 -16.88 -16.94
C LEU A 191 0.76 -16.59 -15.81
N ARG A 192 0.37 -15.79 -14.82
CA ARG A 192 1.18 -15.52 -13.63
C ARG A 192 1.51 -16.81 -12.87
N GLU A 193 0.53 -17.67 -12.61
CA GLU A 193 0.76 -18.93 -11.90
C GLU A 193 1.75 -19.83 -12.65
N ASN A 194 1.61 -19.92 -13.97
CA ASN A 194 2.56 -20.62 -14.84
C ASN A 194 4.00 -20.07 -14.68
N TYR A 195 4.18 -18.75 -14.56
CA TYR A 195 5.49 -18.15 -14.38
C TYR A 195 6.04 -18.25 -12.95
N VAL A 196 5.18 -18.17 -11.93
CA VAL A 196 5.58 -18.27 -10.52
C VAL A 196 6.04 -19.69 -10.17
N SER A 197 5.42 -20.71 -10.75
CA SER A 197 5.73 -22.11 -10.46
C SER A 197 5.79 -22.95 -11.74
N PRO A 198 6.78 -22.73 -12.62
CA PRO A 198 6.84 -23.34 -13.94
C PRO A 198 6.99 -24.86 -13.90
N LEU A 199 7.62 -25.39 -12.84
CA LEU A 199 7.83 -26.83 -12.67
C LEU A 199 6.56 -27.56 -12.22
N ARG A 200 5.70 -26.91 -11.43
CA ARG A 200 4.44 -27.50 -10.95
C ARG A 200 3.52 -27.80 -12.12
N ASN A 201 3.38 -26.84 -13.03
CA ASN A 201 2.46 -26.95 -14.17
C ASN A 201 3.00 -27.90 -15.25
N LYS A 202 4.33 -28.09 -15.33
CA LYS A 202 4.94 -29.13 -16.18
C LYS A 202 4.67 -30.54 -15.66
N LYS A 203 4.62 -30.74 -14.33
CA LYS A 203 4.33 -32.06 -13.71
C LYS A 203 2.86 -32.44 -13.83
N GLU A 204 1.92 -31.51 -13.65
CA GLU A 204 0.48 -31.81 -13.85
C GLU A 204 0.12 -32.19 -15.29
N LYS A 205 0.88 -31.70 -16.28
CA LYS A 205 0.75 -32.12 -17.69
C LYS A 205 1.45 -33.45 -18.01
N ALA A 206 2.32 -33.94 -17.12
CA ALA A 206 2.94 -35.25 -17.21
C ALA A 206 2.16 -36.24 -16.33
N VAL A 207 1.07 -36.78 -16.87
CA VAL A 207 0.29 -37.82 -16.19
C VAL A 207 1.10 -39.12 -16.14
N CYS A 208 1.42 -39.61 -14.95
CA CYS A 208 1.87 -40.99 -14.76
C CYS A 208 0.70 -41.93 -15.06
N ARG A 209 0.80 -42.74 -16.11
CA ARG A 209 -0.02 -43.94 -16.24
C ARG A 209 0.85 -45.12 -15.84
N GLU A 210 0.48 -45.81 -14.77
CA GLU A 210 0.99 -47.15 -14.49
C GLU A 210 0.35 -48.10 -15.51
N ASN A 211 1.20 -48.84 -16.23
CA ASN A 211 0.72 -49.93 -17.07
C ASN A 211 0.44 -51.15 -16.18
N ASN A 212 -0.51 -52.00 -16.56
CA ASN A 212 -0.91 -53.19 -15.79
C ASN A 212 0.24 -54.18 -15.50
N ASP A 213 1.38 -54.03 -16.15
CA ASP A 213 2.58 -54.86 -15.99
C ASP A 213 3.56 -54.31 -14.92
N GLY A 214 3.17 -53.27 -14.17
CA GLY A 214 4.01 -52.65 -13.13
C GLY A 214 5.12 -51.73 -13.65
N SER A 215 5.15 -51.45 -14.96
CA SER A 215 6.10 -50.51 -15.57
C SER A 215 5.54 -49.08 -15.61
N VAL A 216 6.35 -48.10 -15.20
CA VAL A 216 5.99 -46.68 -15.19
C VAL A 216 6.47 -46.02 -16.48
N ALA A 217 5.54 -45.59 -17.34
CA ALA A 217 5.86 -44.93 -18.60
C ALA A 217 5.57 -43.41 -18.53
N TRP A 218 6.58 -42.60 -18.78
CA TRP A 218 6.44 -41.14 -18.88
C TRP A 218 6.04 -40.76 -20.30
N LYS A 219 4.80 -40.32 -20.53
CA LYS A 219 4.40 -39.62 -21.76
C LYS A 219 4.18 -38.14 -21.45
N MET A 220 5.01 -37.28 -22.02
CA MET A 220 4.70 -35.86 -22.07
C MET A 220 3.48 -35.67 -22.98
N LYS A 221 2.38 -35.08 -22.47
CA LYS A 221 1.32 -34.58 -23.34
C LYS A 221 1.93 -33.46 -24.19
N ALA A 222 2.11 -33.73 -25.48
CA ALA A 222 2.47 -32.70 -26.45
C ALA A 222 1.42 -31.59 -26.39
N ILE A 223 1.89 -30.34 -26.41
CA ILE A 223 1.03 -29.17 -26.61
C ILE A 223 0.53 -29.30 -28.05
N GLU A 224 -0.72 -29.71 -28.25
CA GLU A 224 -1.41 -29.44 -29.50
C GLU A 224 -1.46 -27.93 -29.64
N ARG A 225 -0.69 -27.39 -30.61
CA ARG A 225 -0.91 -26.02 -31.07
C ARG A 225 -2.22 -26.06 -31.84
N ASP A 226 -3.18 -25.23 -31.42
CA ASP A 226 -4.33 -24.92 -32.26
C ASP A 226 -3.79 -24.44 -33.62
N PRO A 227 -4.21 -25.04 -34.75
CA PRO A 227 -3.74 -24.67 -36.08
C PRO A 227 -4.31 -23.35 -36.59
N GLU A 228 -5.05 -22.58 -35.79
CA GLU A 228 -5.60 -21.28 -36.18
C GLU A 228 -5.09 -20.17 -35.24
N GLY A 229 -4.02 -19.52 -35.69
CA GLY A 229 -3.39 -18.35 -35.08
C GLY A 229 -2.16 -17.91 -35.86
#